data_AF-A0A1E8E3J2-F1
#
_entry.id   AF-A0A1E8E3J2-F1
#
_cell.length_a   1.000
_cell.length_b   1.000
_cell.length_c   1.000
_cell.angle_alpha   90.00
_cell.angle_beta   90.00
_cell.angle_gamma   90.00
#
_symmetry.space_group_name_H-M   'P 1'
#
loop_
_entity.id
_entity.type
_entity.pdbx_description
1 polymer ?
#
loop_
_entity_poly.entity_id
_entity_poly.type
_entity_poly.pdbx_seq_one_letter_code
_entity_poly.pdbx_strand_id
1 'polypeptide(L)'
;MAQELLTQLEAGTANFSDVLTFIEAHYNHTPTAFKNGQQLNAANENQGSAKIFSFAKLNGLNQVQTLSLFAEHYASVLATPEGTDHQNIRQFMQHGWDGVQFENPALSAK
;
A
#
# COMPACT_ATOMS: atom_id res chain seq x y z
N MET A 1 -2.73 15.23 5.97
CA MET A 1 -1.79 15.12 4.81
C MET A 1 -1.05 13.79 4.87
N ALA A 2 -0.47 13.28 3.76
CA ALA A 2 0.27 12.01 3.77
C ALA A 2 1.41 11.99 4.80
N GLN A 3 2.12 13.11 4.98
CA GLN A 3 3.20 13.23 5.96
C GLN A 3 2.73 13.09 7.43
N GLU A 4 1.53 13.57 7.75
CA GLU A 4 0.95 13.43 9.10
C GLU A 4 0.63 11.96 9.40
N LEU A 5 0.07 11.25 8.42
CA LEU A 5 -0.22 9.82 8.54
C LEU A 5 1.07 9.00 8.73
N LEU A 6 2.13 9.33 7.98
CA LEU A 6 3.45 8.71 8.17
C LEU A 6 4.02 8.97 9.57
N THR A 7 3.83 10.18 10.11
CA THR A 7 4.28 10.53 11.46
C THR A 7 3.51 9.73 12.53
N GLN A 8 2.20 9.53 12.35
CA GLN A 8 1.40 8.70 13.25
C GLN A 8 1.82 7.23 13.22
N LEU A 9 2.12 6.70 12.04
CA LEU A 9 2.63 5.34 11.87
C LEU A 9 4.00 5.17 12.54
N GLU A 10 4.90 6.13 12.37
CA GLU A 10 6.22 6.14 13.05
C GLU A 10 6.08 6.21 14.58
N ALA A 11 5.11 6.97 15.08
CA ALA A 11 4.79 7.05 16.51
C ALA A 11 4.02 5.83 17.05
N GLY A 12 3.61 4.89 16.18
CA GLY A 12 2.78 3.74 16.55
C GLY A 12 1.36 4.10 17.00
N THR A 13 0.85 5.28 16.61
CA THR A 13 -0.48 5.79 16.98
C THR A 13 -1.53 5.60 15.89
N ALA A 14 -1.15 5.00 14.76
CA ALA A 14 -2.05 4.58 13.69
C ALA A 14 -1.76 3.13 13.28
N ASN A 15 -2.79 2.41 12.84
CA ASN A 15 -2.71 1.06 12.29
C ASN A 15 -3.15 1.02 10.81
N PHE A 16 -3.12 -0.16 10.20
CA PHE A 16 -3.49 -0.33 8.80
C PHE A 16 -4.95 0.09 8.49
N SER A 17 -5.88 -0.18 9.41
CA SER A 17 -7.28 0.24 9.24
C SER A 17 -7.43 1.77 9.28
N ASP A 18 -6.63 2.46 10.10
CA ASP A 18 -6.62 3.93 10.13
C ASP A 18 -6.09 4.51 8.80
N VAL A 19 -5.07 3.88 8.21
CA VAL A 19 -4.55 4.24 6.88
C VAL A 19 -5.62 4.10 5.81
N LEU A 20 -6.35 2.98 5.79
CA LEU A 20 -7.45 2.78 4.84
C LEU A 20 -8.57 3.80 5.06
N THR A 21 -8.95 4.05 6.31
CA THR A 21 -9.97 5.05 6.67
C THR A 21 -9.57 6.45 6.20
N PHE A 22 -8.29 6.82 6.38
CA PHE A 22 -7.75 8.08 5.89
C PHE A 22 -7.86 8.17 4.36
N ILE A 23 -7.44 7.13 3.64
CA ILE A 23 -7.54 7.10 2.17
C ILE A 23 -9.01 7.22 1.74
N GLU A 24 -9.92 6.47 2.34
CA GLU A 24 -11.34 6.47 2.01
C GLU A 24 -12.03 7.80 2.31
N ALA A 25 -11.56 8.55 3.32
CA ALA A 25 -12.05 9.90 3.59
C ALA A 25 -11.70 10.88 2.45
N HIS A 26 -10.50 10.76 1.88
CA HIS A 26 -9.92 11.76 0.96
C HIS A 26 -9.97 11.38 -0.54
N TYR A 27 -10.19 10.11 -0.88
CA TYR A 27 -10.13 9.61 -2.25
C TYR A 27 -11.34 8.75 -2.57
N ASN A 28 -11.78 8.79 -3.83
CA ASN A 28 -12.72 7.83 -4.38
C ASN A 28 -11.93 6.61 -4.87
N HIS A 29 -12.37 5.41 -4.46
CA HIS A 29 -11.75 4.16 -4.90
C HIS A 29 -12.53 3.55 -6.06
N THR A 30 -11.81 3.16 -7.11
CA THR A 30 -12.33 2.33 -8.20
C THR A 30 -11.54 1.03 -8.22
N PRO A 31 -12.18 -0.13 -8.01
CA PRO A 31 -11.49 -1.41 -8.04
C PRO A 31 -10.79 -1.63 -9.39
N THR A 32 -9.55 -2.08 -9.35
CA THR A 32 -8.73 -2.25 -10.56
C THR A 32 -7.69 -3.33 -10.38
N ALA A 33 -7.35 -4.01 -11.47
CA ALA A 33 -6.27 -4.97 -11.47
C ALA A 33 -4.92 -4.26 -11.46
N PHE A 34 -3.94 -4.89 -10.81
CA PHE A 34 -2.58 -4.40 -10.79
C PHE A 34 -1.57 -5.54 -10.64
N LYS A 35 -0.39 -5.31 -11.18
CA LYS A 35 0.79 -6.15 -11.02
C LYS A 35 1.72 -5.52 -9.99
N ASN A 36 2.37 -6.35 -9.19
CA ASN A 36 3.42 -5.97 -8.26
C ASN A 36 4.51 -7.05 -8.27
N GLY A 37 5.59 -6.80 -9.01
CA GLY A 37 6.62 -7.81 -9.25
C GLY A 37 6.03 -9.02 -9.98
N GLN A 38 6.09 -10.19 -9.37
CA GLN A 38 5.48 -11.43 -9.89
C GLN A 38 4.02 -11.61 -9.45
N GLN A 39 3.54 -10.85 -8.46
CA GLN A 39 2.15 -10.93 -8.01
C GLN A 39 1.21 -10.24 -9.00
N LEU A 40 0.23 -10.98 -9.48
CA LEU A 40 -0.91 -10.46 -10.22
C LEU A 40 -2.10 -10.36 -9.27
N ASN A 41 -2.84 -9.26 -9.36
CA ASN A 41 -4.01 -9.01 -8.53
C ASN A 41 -5.17 -8.64 -9.44
N ALA A 42 -6.26 -9.41 -9.40
CA ALA A 42 -7.48 -9.06 -10.11
C ALA A 42 -8.17 -7.84 -9.47
N ALA A 43 -9.12 -7.24 -10.18
CA ALA A 43 -9.83 -6.04 -9.71
C ALA A 43 -10.63 -6.25 -8.41
N ASN A 44 -10.92 -7.49 -8.03
CA ASN A 44 -11.59 -7.86 -6.79
C ASN A 44 -10.63 -8.40 -5.71
N GLU A 45 -9.32 -8.43 -5.97
CA GLU A 45 -8.32 -9.00 -5.07
C GLU A 45 -7.39 -7.93 -4.51
N ASN A 46 -6.99 -8.09 -3.25
CA ASN A 46 -5.96 -7.26 -2.62
C ASN A 46 -6.17 -5.75 -2.77
N GLN A 47 -7.43 -5.30 -2.78
CA GLN A 47 -7.76 -3.89 -3.01
C GLN A 47 -7.25 -2.96 -1.89
N GLY A 48 -6.96 -3.49 -0.70
CA GLY A 48 -6.19 -2.77 0.31
C GLY A 48 -4.80 -2.37 -0.20
N SER A 49 -4.06 -3.29 -0.82
CA SER A 49 -2.77 -2.97 -1.45
C SER A 49 -2.91 -2.01 -2.62
N ALA A 50 -3.94 -2.19 -3.45
CA ALA A 50 -4.22 -1.27 -4.57
C ALA A 50 -4.42 0.18 -4.07
N LYS A 51 -5.19 0.37 -2.98
CA LYS A 51 -5.38 1.68 -2.34
C LYS A 51 -4.05 2.26 -1.84
N ILE A 52 -3.24 1.48 -1.13
CA ILE A 52 -1.95 1.93 -0.60
C ILE A 52 -1.01 2.38 -1.71
N PHE A 53 -0.79 1.54 -2.73
CA PHE A 53 0.13 1.87 -3.82
C PHE A 53 -0.38 3.06 -4.65
N SER A 54 -1.68 3.15 -4.90
CA SER A 54 -2.24 4.30 -5.61
C SER A 54 -2.08 5.59 -4.81
N PHE A 55 -2.40 5.55 -3.51
CA PHE A 55 -2.25 6.70 -2.60
C PHE A 55 -0.80 7.16 -2.52
N ALA A 56 0.13 6.23 -2.32
CA ALA A 56 1.54 6.52 -2.22
C ALA A 56 2.10 7.13 -3.52
N LYS A 57 1.67 6.61 -4.69
CA LYS A 57 2.04 7.16 -6.00
C LYS A 57 1.51 8.57 -6.20
N LEU A 58 0.26 8.84 -5.84
CA LEU A 58 -0.34 10.18 -5.93
C LEU A 58 0.35 11.21 -5.01
N ASN A 59 0.90 10.76 -3.89
CA ASN A 59 1.58 11.61 -2.90
C ASN A 59 3.11 11.62 -3.06
N GLY A 60 3.66 11.00 -4.12
CA GLY A 60 5.10 10.99 -4.40
C GLY A 60 5.94 10.28 -3.33
N LEU A 61 5.38 9.28 -2.64
CA LEU A 61 6.07 8.58 -1.56
C LEU A 61 7.12 7.61 -2.11
N ASN A 62 8.26 7.54 -1.42
CA ASN A 62 9.29 6.56 -1.75
C ASN A 62 8.91 5.14 -1.27
N GLN A 63 9.75 4.16 -1.59
CA GLN A 63 9.47 2.75 -1.27
C GLN A 63 9.30 2.50 0.24
N VAL A 64 10.17 3.07 1.09
CA VAL A 64 10.13 2.87 2.55
C VAL A 64 8.87 3.50 3.14
N GLN A 65 8.55 4.73 2.74
CA GLN A 65 7.32 5.42 3.15
C GLN A 65 6.06 4.67 2.69
N THR A 66 6.10 4.06 1.50
CA THR A 66 4.98 3.25 1.01
C THR A 66 4.82 1.97 1.82
N LEU A 67 5.92 1.31 2.17
CA LEU A 67 5.90 0.10 3.02
C LEU A 67 5.37 0.42 4.42
N SER A 68 5.72 1.57 5.01
CA SER A 68 5.21 1.93 6.34
C SER A 68 3.70 2.11 6.39
N LEU A 69 3.04 2.46 5.27
CA LEU A 69 1.58 2.54 5.19
C LEU A 69 0.87 1.19 5.40
N PHE A 70 1.59 0.06 5.26
CA PHE A 70 1.05 -1.25 5.60
C PHE A 70 1.10 -1.56 7.12
N ALA A 71 1.66 -0.65 7.93
CA ALA A 71 1.62 -0.69 9.39
C ALA A 71 2.00 -2.06 9.99
N GLU A 72 1.13 -2.65 10.81
CA GLU A 72 1.35 -3.94 11.47
C GLU A 72 1.60 -5.10 10.49
N HIS A 73 1.07 -5.03 9.26
CA HIS A 73 1.33 -6.06 8.24
C HIS A 73 2.78 -5.99 7.72
N TYR A 74 3.34 -4.79 7.57
CA TYR A 74 4.75 -4.64 7.21
C TYR A 74 5.66 -5.14 8.34
N ALA A 75 5.34 -4.81 9.59
CA ALA A 75 6.07 -5.31 10.75
C ALA A 75 6.05 -6.85 10.83
N SER A 76 4.90 -7.49 10.55
CA SER A 76 4.77 -8.95 10.50
C SER A 76 5.67 -9.58 9.43
N VAL A 77 5.71 -8.98 8.23
CA VAL A 77 6.57 -9.45 7.13
C VAL A 77 8.05 -9.36 7.50
N LEU A 78 8.47 -8.27 8.14
CA LEU A 78 9.86 -8.11 8.62
C LEU A 78 10.22 -9.14 9.70
N ALA A 79 9.28 -9.48 10.58
CA ALA A 79 9.47 -10.50 11.61
C ALA A 79 9.52 -11.94 11.05
N THR A 80 9.06 -12.16 9.82
CA THR A 80 8.95 -13.47 9.17
C THR A 80 9.60 -13.45 7.78
N PRO A 81 10.94 -13.37 7.69
CA PRO A 81 11.63 -13.23 6.40
C PRO A 81 11.32 -14.38 5.42
N GLU A 82 11.18 -15.60 5.93
CA GLU A 82 10.85 -16.81 5.15
C GLU A 82 9.33 -17.05 4.96
N GLY A 83 8.49 -16.12 5.41
CA GLY A 83 7.04 -16.23 5.28
C GLY A 83 6.54 -16.07 3.84
N THR A 84 5.33 -16.55 3.59
CA THR A 84 4.64 -16.47 2.28
C THR A 84 3.34 -15.66 2.33
N ASP A 85 3.03 -15.06 3.48
CA ASP A 85 1.95 -14.10 3.71
C ASP A 85 2.24 -12.75 3.05
N HIS A 86 1.19 -11.94 2.88
CA HIS A 86 1.29 -10.55 2.39
C HIS A 86 2.17 -10.37 1.13
N GLN A 87 1.93 -11.17 0.09
CA GLN A 87 2.76 -11.19 -1.13
C GLN A 87 2.97 -9.81 -1.75
N ASN A 88 1.98 -8.90 -1.70
CA ASN A 88 2.17 -7.54 -2.20
C ASN A 88 3.24 -6.74 -1.43
N ILE A 89 3.34 -6.91 -0.11
CA ILE A 89 4.38 -6.24 0.69
C ILE A 89 5.75 -6.83 0.31
N ARG A 90 5.86 -8.16 0.26
CA ARG A 90 7.10 -8.87 -0.06
C ARG A 90 7.62 -8.55 -1.47
N GLN A 91 6.73 -8.58 -2.47
CA GLN A 91 7.08 -8.22 -3.85
C GLN A 91 7.50 -6.76 -3.95
N PHE A 92 6.82 -5.85 -3.24
CA PHE A 92 7.17 -4.44 -3.26
C PHE A 92 8.51 -4.15 -2.54
N MET A 93 8.88 -4.92 -1.51
CA MET A 93 10.22 -4.84 -0.91
C MET A 93 11.32 -5.22 -1.91
N GLN A 94 11.07 -6.22 -2.77
CA GLN A 94 12.06 -6.74 -3.72
C GLN A 94 12.16 -5.89 -5.00
N HIS A 95 11.03 -5.39 -5.50
CA HIS A 95 10.95 -4.76 -6.82
C HIS A 95 10.67 -3.26 -6.78
N GLY A 96 10.25 -2.73 -5.63
CA GLY A 96 9.87 -1.33 -5.48
C GLY A 96 8.83 -0.88 -6.51
N TRP A 97 8.89 0.40 -6.88
CA TRP A 97 7.96 1.01 -7.83
C TRP A 97 8.07 0.43 -9.25
N ASP A 98 9.24 -0.07 -9.65
CA ASP A 98 9.45 -0.67 -10.96
C ASP A 98 8.62 -1.96 -11.14
N GLY A 99 8.26 -2.61 -10.03
CA GLY A 99 7.37 -3.77 -10.03
C GLY A 99 5.89 -3.44 -10.12
N VAL A 100 5.47 -2.18 -9.87
CA VAL A 100 4.06 -1.83 -9.71
C VAL A 100 3.48 -1.23 -10.99
N GLN A 101 2.49 -1.93 -11.56
CA GLN A 101 1.78 -1.48 -12.74
C GLN A 101 0.27 -1.64 -12.54
N PHE A 102 -0.46 -0.54 -12.65
CA PHE A 102 -1.92 -0.51 -12.61
C PHE A 102 -2.50 -0.58 -14.02
N GLU A 103 -3.59 -1.32 -14.21
CA GLU A 103 -4.35 -1.25 -15.45
C GLU A 103 -5.11 0.07 -15.57
N ASN A 104 -5.68 0.55 -14.45
CA ASN A 104 -6.37 1.84 -14.35
C ASN A 104 -6.03 2.52 -13.01
N PRO A 105 -6.22 3.85 -12.87
CA PRO A 105 -6.05 4.50 -11.58
C PRO A 105 -7.00 3.91 -10.51
N ALA A 106 -6.45 3.44 -9.40
CA ALA A 106 -7.27 2.85 -8.32
C ALA A 106 -7.90 3.91 -7.39
N LEU A 107 -7.36 5.12 -7.39
CA LEU A 107 -7.82 6.25 -6.60
C LEU A 107 -7.89 7.52 -7.44
N SER A 108 -8.87 8.36 -7.14
CA SER A 108 -8.94 9.77 -7.57
C SER A 108 -9.23 10.65 -6.36
N ALA A 109 -8.60 11.83 -6.30
CA ALA A 109 -8.90 12.79 -5.23
C ALA A 109 -10.39 13.17 -5.21
N LYS A 110 -10.92 13.42 -4.02
CA LYS A 110 -12.27 13.99 -3.82
C LYS A 110 -12.26 15.51 -3.91
#